data_AF-A0A0W8F0W7-F1
#
_entry.id   AF-A0A0W8F0W7-F1
#
_cell.length_a   1.000
_cell.length_b   1.000
_cell.length_c   1.000
_cell.angle_alpha   90.00
_cell.angle_beta   90.00
_cell.angle_gamma   90.00
#
_symmetry.space_group_name_H-M   'P 1'
#
loop_
_entity.id
_entity.type
_entity.pdbx_description
1 polymer ?
#
loop_
_entity_poly.entity_id
_entity_poly.type
_entity_poly.pdbx_seq_one_letter_code
_entity_poly.pdbx_strand_id
1 'polypeptide(L)'
;MVIVLAMLVGMTGFATSDTGIYATPETQGISTVTTVHAAGSMVSTTGYTLENSDTTPLSEIPPIEDTGYYVSTYSENTLSNGRGGIAYTKLMDIETADRNVNQYNIEAFKQVTFTGEGASSMVTTETIFVDGIAPWSNTNYWADCVFAPSLIGAYIPSFCNAAEAGSSVDMLDGSVTTSTSNRFIMAGGDPGVVLDHHIRVVDTLGKASAFLEVNGLEDRSTYSPSDEDMPAAFEKFSLREVTSVDGVIGVFDKFMHYESSSKR
;
A
#
# COMPACT_ATOMS: atom_id res chain seq x y z
N MET A 1 -3.18 -44.04 13.74
CA MET A 1 -2.84 -42.63 14.04
C MET A 1 -1.88 -42.01 13.02
N VAL A 2 -0.80 -42.68 12.59
CA VAL A 2 0.17 -42.13 11.62
C VAL A 2 -0.45 -41.81 10.24
N ILE A 3 -1.38 -42.64 9.75
CA ILE A 3 -2.07 -42.41 8.45
C ILE A 3 -3.03 -41.21 8.51
N VAL A 4 -3.70 -41.00 9.65
CA VAL A 4 -4.63 -39.87 9.85
C VAL A 4 -3.86 -38.55 9.98
N LEU A 5 -2.68 -38.56 10.61
CA LEU A 5 -1.80 -37.40 10.66
C LEU A 5 -1.21 -37.07 9.26
N ALA A 6 -0.84 -38.09 8.47
CA ALA A 6 -0.35 -37.90 7.11
C ALA A 6 -1.44 -37.37 6.15
N MET A 7 -2.71 -37.77 6.34
CA MET A 7 -3.84 -37.21 5.59
C MET A 7 -4.18 -35.78 6.00
N LEU A 8 -4.03 -35.41 7.28
CA LEU A 8 -4.22 -34.04 7.77
C LEU A 8 -3.12 -33.08 7.27
N VAL A 9 -1.89 -33.56 7.09
CA VAL A 9 -0.77 -32.78 6.52
C VAL A 9 -0.86 -32.69 4.99
N GLY A 10 -1.49 -33.66 4.32
CA GLY A 10 -1.67 -33.65 2.86
C GLY A 10 -2.87 -32.85 2.33
N MET A 11 -3.67 -32.23 3.21
CA MET A 11 -4.88 -31.47 2.84
C MET A 11 -4.74 -29.95 3.03
N THR A 12 -3.55 -29.44 3.34
CA THR A 12 -3.30 -27.99 3.29
C THR A 12 -3.15 -27.59 1.83
N GLY A 13 -4.18 -26.95 1.27
CA GLY A 13 -4.02 -26.22 0.01
C GLY A 13 -2.95 -25.14 0.19
N PHE A 14 -2.18 -24.88 -0.86
CA PHE A 14 -1.25 -23.76 -0.88
C PHE A 14 -2.07 -22.49 -1.10
N ALA A 15 -1.97 -21.54 -0.16
CA ALA A 15 -2.41 -20.18 -0.39
C ALA A 15 -1.19 -19.43 -0.92
N THR A 16 -1.37 -18.78 -2.04
CA THR A 16 -0.38 -17.96 -2.70
C THR A 16 -1.00 -16.58 -2.85
N SER A 17 -0.16 -15.58 -2.97
CA SER A 17 -0.50 -14.25 -2.50
C SER A 17 0.12 -13.25 -3.46
N ASP A 18 -0.37 -12.00 -3.48
CA ASP A 18 0.30 -10.98 -4.29
C ASP A 18 1.70 -10.72 -3.72
N THR A 19 2.67 -11.02 -4.56
CA THR A 19 4.04 -11.29 -4.21
C THR A 19 4.96 -10.20 -4.75
N GLY A 20 4.43 -9.09 -5.26
CA GLY A 20 5.21 -7.94 -5.70
C GLY A 20 6.01 -8.17 -6.99
N ILE A 21 6.98 -7.28 -7.20
CA ILE A 21 7.84 -7.24 -8.39
C ILE A 21 9.31 -6.99 -8.00
N TYR A 22 10.26 -7.33 -8.88
CA TYR A 22 11.67 -7.03 -8.66
C TYR A 22 12.04 -5.58 -8.96
N ALA A 23 13.09 -5.08 -8.30
CA ALA A 23 13.71 -3.83 -8.70
C ALA A 23 14.29 -3.90 -10.11
N THR A 24 14.24 -2.78 -10.82
CA THR A 24 15.02 -2.61 -12.05
C THR A 24 16.52 -2.51 -11.71
N PRO A 25 17.44 -2.75 -12.67
CA PRO A 25 18.89 -2.71 -12.42
C PRO A 25 19.40 -1.37 -11.87
N GLU A 26 18.68 -0.29 -12.13
CA GLU A 26 18.97 1.03 -11.58
C GLU A 26 17.94 1.36 -10.49
N THR A 27 18.41 1.47 -9.25
CA THR A 27 17.59 1.84 -8.10
C THR A 27 17.78 3.32 -7.75
N GLN A 28 16.69 3.99 -7.41
CA GLN A 28 16.67 5.40 -7.00
C GLN A 28 16.15 5.52 -5.56
N GLY A 29 16.82 6.37 -4.79
CA GLY A 29 16.39 6.79 -3.46
C GLY A 29 16.12 8.29 -3.47
N ILE A 30 14.92 8.71 -3.07
CA ILE A 30 14.51 10.11 -3.00
C ILE A 30 13.98 10.39 -1.59
N SER A 31 14.68 11.25 -0.87
CA SER A 31 14.28 11.67 0.48
C SER A 31 14.02 13.16 0.52
N THR A 32 12.90 13.57 1.12
CA THR A 32 12.58 14.98 1.35
C THR A 32 12.18 15.22 2.79
N VAL A 33 12.68 16.33 3.34
CA VAL A 33 12.33 16.80 4.68
C VAL A 33 11.83 18.23 4.55
N THR A 34 10.61 18.45 5.02
CA THR A 34 10.01 19.78 5.09
C THR A 34 9.67 20.10 6.53
N THR A 35 10.21 21.19 7.05
CA THR A 35 9.87 21.70 8.39
C THR A 35 9.47 23.16 8.26
N VAL A 36 8.31 23.51 8.77
CA VAL A 36 7.75 24.85 8.72
C VAL A 36 7.27 25.26 10.11
N HIS A 37 7.72 26.43 10.54
CA HIS A 37 7.15 27.18 11.65
C HIS A 37 6.77 28.55 11.13
N ALA A 38 5.47 28.79 10.98
CA ALA A 38 4.97 30.00 10.34
C ALA A 38 3.72 30.52 11.03
N ALA A 39 3.50 31.83 10.92
CA ALA A 39 2.20 32.45 11.13
C ALA A 39 1.66 32.87 9.75
N GLY A 40 0.41 32.55 9.46
CA GLY A 40 -0.21 32.89 8.17
C GLY A 40 -0.59 31.66 7.35
N SER A 41 -0.18 31.62 6.08
CA SER A 41 -0.58 30.56 5.13
C SER A 41 0.59 29.62 4.86
N MET A 42 0.26 28.33 4.83
CA MET A 42 1.08 27.30 4.21
C MET A 42 0.29 26.59 3.11
N VAL A 43 1.03 26.19 2.07
CA VAL A 43 0.62 25.21 1.08
C VAL A 43 1.76 24.21 0.97
N SER A 44 1.51 22.95 1.27
CA SER A 44 2.40 21.84 0.97
C SER A 44 1.67 20.88 0.08
N THR A 45 2.28 20.52 -1.04
CA THR A 45 1.73 19.52 -1.95
C THR A 45 2.86 18.60 -2.37
N THR A 46 2.60 17.30 -2.35
CA THR A 46 3.54 16.29 -2.80
C THR A 46 2.77 15.22 -3.54
N GLY A 47 3.24 14.91 -4.74
CA GLY A 47 2.71 13.82 -5.55
C GLY A 47 3.88 12.97 -6.01
N TYR A 48 3.71 11.67 -5.93
CA TYR A 48 4.65 10.70 -6.46
C TYR A 48 3.90 9.56 -7.11
N THR A 49 4.43 9.09 -8.23
CA THR A 49 3.92 7.94 -8.98
C THR A 49 5.11 7.09 -9.37
N LEU A 50 5.01 5.79 -9.09
CA LEU A 50 5.95 4.78 -9.55
C LEU A 50 5.20 3.76 -10.38
N GLU A 51 5.74 3.49 -11.57
CA GLU A 51 5.30 2.41 -12.43
C GLU A 51 6.49 1.46 -12.62
N ASN A 52 6.26 0.17 -12.49
CA ASN A 52 7.29 -0.85 -12.63
C ASN A 52 6.75 -2.04 -13.42
N SER A 53 7.61 -2.62 -14.26
CA SER A 53 7.31 -3.75 -15.13
C SER A 53 8.56 -4.62 -15.22
N ASP A 54 8.38 -5.94 -15.24
CA ASP A 54 9.50 -6.88 -15.12
C ASP A 54 10.28 -7.06 -16.43
N THR A 55 9.58 -7.24 -17.54
CA THR A 55 10.12 -7.76 -18.81
C THR A 55 9.70 -6.90 -19.99
N THR A 56 8.61 -6.14 -19.86
CA THR A 56 8.14 -5.24 -20.92
C THR A 56 8.44 -3.76 -20.60
N PRO A 57 8.98 -2.97 -21.54
CA PRO A 57 9.13 -1.53 -21.37
C PRO A 57 7.81 -0.79 -21.16
N LEU A 58 7.82 0.23 -20.29
CA LEU A 58 6.67 1.11 -20.00
C LEU A 58 6.27 2.07 -21.15
N SER A 59 6.80 1.87 -22.35
CA SER A 59 6.47 2.71 -23.51
C SER A 59 5.08 2.40 -24.11
N GLU A 60 4.49 1.28 -23.74
CA GLU A 60 3.16 0.79 -24.17
C GLU A 60 2.45 0.16 -22.96
N ILE A 61 1.15 -0.18 -23.09
CA ILE A 61 0.44 -0.97 -22.08
C ILE A 61 1.11 -2.36 -22.06
N PRO A 62 1.75 -2.80 -20.96
CA PRO A 62 2.45 -4.07 -20.94
C PRO A 62 1.48 -5.23 -21.24
N PRO A 63 1.87 -6.21 -22.08
CA PRO A 63 1.10 -7.42 -22.26
C PRO A 63 1.13 -8.22 -20.95
N ILE A 64 0.03 -8.17 -20.21
CA ILE A 64 -0.13 -8.76 -18.87
C ILE A 64 0.00 -10.30 -18.88
N GLU A 65 0.00 -10.93 -20.06
CA GLU A 65 0.14 -12.37 -20.25
C GLU A 65 1.53 -12.90 -19.87
N ASP A 66 2.57 -12.05 -20.00
CA ASP A 66 3.98 -12.43 -19.79
C ASP A 66 4.70 -11.53 -18.77
N THR A 67 4.04 -10.49 -18.26
CA THR A 67 4.67 -9.40 -17.51
C THR A 67 3.88 -9.04 -16.26
N GLY A 68 4.53 -9.05 -15.10
CA GLY A 68 4.06 -8.37 -13.91
C GLY A 68 4.17 -6.85 -14.04
N TYR A 69 3.14 -6.13 -13.62
CA TYR A 69 3.06 -4.68 -13.66
C TYR A 69 2.53 -4.14 -12.34
N TYR A 70 3.22 -3.13 -11.81
CA TYR A 70 2.82 -2.43 -10.59
C TYR A 70 2.74 -0.93 -10.80
N VAL A 71 1.72 -0.34 -10.20
CA VAL A 71 1.59 1.10 -10.05
C VAL A 71 1.43 1.42 -8.58
N SER A 72 2.14 2.45 -8.14
CA SER A 72 1.91 3.00 -6.82
C SER A 72 1.90 4.52 -6.87
N THR A 73 1.02 5.11 -6.07
CA THR A 73 0.95 6.56 -5.93
C THR A 73 0.92 6.98 -4.47
N TYR A 74 1.48 8.16 -4.23
CA TYR A 74 1.35 8.89 -2.98
C TYR A 74 0.95 10.33 -3.30
N SER A 75 -0.04 10.84 -2.57
CA SER A 75 -0.49 12.22 -2.71
C SER A 75 -0.73 12.82 -1.33
N GLU A 76 -0.16 13.98 -1.09
CA GLU A 76 -0.40 14.76 0.12
C GLU A 76 -0.64 16.22 -0.24
N ASN A 77 -1.64 16.81 0.41
CA ASN A 77 -1.97 18.21 0.26
C ASN A 77 -2.36 18.80 1.61
N THR A 78 -1.64 19.82 2.06
CA THR A 78 -1.93 20.58 3.26
C THR A 78 -2.02 22.06 2.93
N LEU A 79 -3.17 22.65 3.22
CA LEU A 79 -3.53 24.04 2.93
C LEU A 79 -4.07 24.71 4.19
N SER A 80 -3.68 25.96 4.41
CA SER A 80 -4.35 26.84 5.40
C SER A 80 -4.79 28.15 4.76
N ASN A 81 -5.89 28.71 5.26
CA ASN A 81 -6.48 29.95 4.75
C ASN A 81 -5.75 31.24 5.19
N GLY A 82 -4.55 31.13 5.76
CA GLY A 82 -3.68 32.27 6.00
C GLY A 82 -3.79 32.95 7.36
N ARG A 83 -4.44 32.32 8.34
CA ARG A 83 -4.64 32.86 9.68
C ARG A 83 -4.30 31.82 10.73
N GLY A 84 -3.49 32.19 11.72
CA GLY A 84 -3.06 31.28 12.79
C GLY A 84 -1.59 30.87 12.72
N GLY A 85 -1.18 30.10 13.72
CA GLY A 85 0.15 29.51 13.85
C GLY A 85 0.19 28.09 13.28
N ILE A 86 1.30 27.75 12.64
CA ILE A 86 1.51 26.48 11.95
C ILE A 86 2.86 25.91 12.37
N ALA A 87 2.84 24.68 12.88
CA ALA A 87 4.02 23.84 13.01
C ALA A 87 3.81 22.59 12.16
N TYR A 88 4.64 22.40 11.13
CA TYR A 88 4.52 21.30 10.18
C TYR A 88 5.87 20.63 10.02
N THR A 89 5.89 19.30 10.08
CA THR A 89 7.03 18.47 9.70
C THR A 89 6.54 17.36 8.80
N LYS A 90 7.19 17.17 7.66
CA LYS A 90 6.99 16.02 6.78
C LYS A 90 8.34 15.40 6.44
N LEU A 91 8.42 14.10 6.61
CA LEU A 91 9.48 13.24 6.14
C LEU A 91 8.87 12.36 5.05
N MET A 92 9.53 12.27 3.91
CA MET A 92 9.15 11.34 2.85
C MET A 92 10.40 10.66 2.34
N ASP A 93 10.33 9.35 2.24
CA ASP A 93 11.37 8.50 1.67
C ASP A 93 10.75 7.62 0.59
N ILE A 94 11.42 7.58 -0.56
CA ILE A 94 11.03 6.78 -1.71
C ILE A 94 12.24 5.97 -2.12
N GLU A 95 12.03 4.69 -2.35
CA GLU A 95 13.09 3.76 -2.69
C GLU A 95 12.61 2.73 -3.70
N THR A 96 13.30 2.66 -4.85
CA THR A 96 12.98 1.69 -5.90
C THR A 96 13.82 0.41 -5.84
N ALA A 97 14.67 0.28 -4.81
CA ALA A 97 15.38 -0.96 -4.51
C ALA A 97 14.46 -1.99 -3.85
N ASP A 98 14.82 -3.26 -3.98
CA ASP A 98 14.15 -4.38 -3.32
C ASP A 98 14.02 -4.15 -1.81
N ARG A 99 12.82 -4.43 -1.28
CA ARG A 99 12.49 -4.28 0.13
C ARG A 99 12.09 -5.61 0.74
N ASN A 100 12.52 -5.83 1.99
CA ASN A 100 12.14 -6.96 2.81
C ASN A 100 11.06 -6.56 3.84
N VAL A 101 10.79 -7.47 4.79
CA VAL A 101 9.94 -7.19 5.95
C VAL A 101 10.41 -5.92 6.68
N ASN A 102 9.48 -5.04 7.04
CA ASN A 102 9.74 -3.75 7.69
C ASN A 102 10.61 -2.78 6.86
N GLN A 103 10.62 -2.94 5.54
CA GLN A 103 11.20 -1.98 4.61
C GLN A 103 10.13 -1.63 3.56
N TYR A 104 10.12 -0.37 3.14
CA TYR A 104 9.06 0.17 2.30
C TYR A 104 9.63 0.88 1.08
N ASN A 105 8.86 0.89 -0.01
CA ASN A 105 9.19 1.59 -1.24
C ASN A 105 8.74 3.04 -1.20
N ILE A 106 7.63 3.30 -0.53
CA ILE A 106 7.18 4.64 -0.18
C ILE A 106 6.94 4.64 1.31
N GLU A 107 7.54 5.60 2.02
CA GLU A 107 7.32 5.85 3.43
C GLU A 107 7.17 7.36 3.65
N ALA A 108 6.11 7.76 4.34
CA ALA A 108 5.86 9.14 4.68
C ALA A 108 5.42 9.25 6.14
N PHE A 109 5.97 10.24 6.82
CA PHE A 109 5.53 10.68 8.15
C PHE A 109 5.23 12.16 8.09
N LYS A 110 4.03 12.55 8.51
CA LYS A 110 3.64 13.96 8.58
C LYS A 110 3.07 14.24 9.96
N GLN A 111 3.51 15.34 10.55
CA GLN A 111 2.93 15.92 11.74
C GLN A 111 2.63 17.38 11.47
N VAL A 112 1.39 17.78 11.73
CA VAL A 112 0.96 19.17 11.64
C VAL A 112 0.21 19.56 12.89
N THR A 113 0.52 20.74 13.41
CA THR A 113 -0.22 21.40 14.48
C THR A 113 -0.62 22.77 13.97
N PHE A 114 -1.89 23.07 14.09
CA PHE A 114 -2.48 24.32 13.64
C PHE A 114 -3.18 24.97 14.81
N THR A 115 -2.84 26.23 15.10
CA THR A 115 -3.52 27.04 16.11
C THR A 115 -4.23 28.17 15.40
N GLY A 116 -5.55 28.06 15.29
CA GLY A 116 -6.36 28.98 14.53
C GLY A 116 -6.60 30.33 15.21
N GLU A 117 -6.77 31.38 14.40
CA GLU A 117 -7.26 32.69 14.83
C GLU A 117 -8.54 33.09 14.07
N GLY A 118 -9.63 33.32 14.82
CA GLY A 118 -10.89 33.80 14.27
C GLY A 118 -11.55 32.76 13.35
N ALA A 119 -11.63 33.08 12.06
CA ALA A 119 -12.23 32.22 11.03
C ALA A 119 -11.18 31.40 10.25
N SER A 120 -10.09 31.03 10.91
CA SER A 120 -8.99 30.25 10.36
C SER A 120 -9.38 28.78 10.14
N SER A 121 -8.88 28.16 9.09
CA SER A 121 -8.99 26.71 8.89
C SER A 121 -7.78 26.15 8.17
N MET A 122 -7.50 24.87 8.44
CA MET A 122 -6.50 24.08 7.75
C MET A 122 -7.13 22.77 7.27
N VAL A 123 -6.89 22.44 6.01
CA VAL A 123 -7.25 21.16 5.42
C VAL A 123 -5.98 20.40 5.11
N THR A 124 -5.90 19.15 5.57
CA THR A 124 -4.82 18.21 5.20
C THR A 124 -5.44 16.92 4.68
N THR A 125 -4.96 16.46 3.55
CA THR A 125 -5.37 15.20 2.91
C THR A 125 -4.14 14.41 2.54
N GLU A 126 -4.21 13.09 2.69
CA GLU A 126 -3.14 12.18 2.32
C GLU A 126 -3.73 10.87 1.82
N THR A 127 -3.19 10.36 0.72
CA THR A 127 -3.59 9.09 0.11
C THR A 127 -2.36 8.31 -0.34
N ILE A 128 -2.44 6.99 -0.22
CA ILE A 128 -1.48 6.04 -0.78
C ILE A 128 -2.23 4.93 -1.50
N PHE A 129 -1.63 4.48 -2.60
CA PHE A 129 -2.21 3.48 -3.48
C PHE A 129 -1.14 2.51 -3.96
N VAL A 130 -1.53 1.25 -4.11
CA VAL A 130 -0.76 0.23 -4.82
C VAL A 130 -1.72 -0.63 -5.63
N ASP A 131 -1.34 -0.91 -6.88
CA ASP A 131 -2.02 -1.82 -7.79
C ASP A 131 -0.97 -2.74 -8.40
N GLY A 132 -1.27 -4.03 -8.38
CA GLY A 132 -0.40 -5.10 -8.81
C GLY A 132 -1.18 -6.08 -9.67
N ILE A 133 -0.67 -6.33 -10.86
CA ILE A 133 -1.19 -7.34 -11.76
C ILE A 133 -0.03 -8.20 -12.22
N ALA A 134 -0.17 -9.52 -12.10
CA ALA A 134 0.84 -10.43 -12.60
C ALA A 134 0.22 -11.70 -13.19
N PRO A 135 0.84 -12.29 -14.22
CA PRO A 135 0.51 -13.62 -14.68
C PRO A 135 0.99 -14.67 -13.68
N TRP A 136 0.73 -15.93 -14.00
CA TRP A 136 1.26 -17.03 -13.20
C TRP A 136 2.80 -17.04 -13.24
N SER A 137 3.44 -17.47 -12.15
CA SER A 137 4.90 -17.56 -12.08
C SER A 137 5.36 -18.75 -11.23
N ASN A 138 6.53 -19.28 -11.52
CA ASN A 138 7.03 -20.48 -10.85
C ASN A 138 7.67 -20.13 -9.50
N THR A 139 7.21 -20.73 -8.40
CA THR A 139 7.67 -20.42 -7.04
C THR A 139 9.16 -20.68 -6.83
N ASN A 140 9.80 -21.56 -7.62
CA ASN A 140 11.22 -21.92 -7.45
C ASN A 140 12.18 -20.75 -7.67
N TYR A 141 11.76 -19.70 -8.37
CA TYR A 141 12.61 -18.55 -8.65
C TYR A 141 12.48 -17.43 -7.63
N TRP A 142 11.41 -17.41 -6.82
CA TRP A 142 11.07 -16.19 -6.10
C TRP A 142 10.27 -16.34 -4.80
N ALA A 143 9.65 -17.48 -4.51
CA ALA A 143 8.88 -17.67 -3.27
C ALA A 143 9.64 -18.57 -2.28
N ASP A 144 9.89 -18.05 -1.07
CA ASP A 144 10.60 -18.73 0.02
C ASP A 144 9.69 -19.64 0.88
N CYS A 145 8.49 -19.99 0.41
CA CYS A 145 7.55 -20.81 1.17
C CYS A 145 8.13 -22.22 1.43
N VAL A 146 8.67 -22.45 2.63
CA VAL A 146 9.31 -23.71 3.04
C VAL A 146 8.37 -24.91 3.07
N PHE A 147 7.06 -24.65 3.04
CA PHE A 147 6.01 -25.68 2.96
C PHE A 147 5.54 -25.94 1.53
N ALA A 148 6.02 -25.18 0.53
CA ALA A 148 5.80 -25.51 -0.86
C ALA A 148 6.54 -26.82 -1.18
N PRO A 149 5.85 -27.86 -1.67
CA PRO A 149 6.49 -29.13 -1.98
C PRO A 149 7.47 -28.91 -3.13
N SER A 150 8.77 -29.05 -2.85
CA SER A 150 9.86 -28.93 -3.82
C SER A 150 9.81 -29.94 -4.99
N LEU A 151 8.79 -30.81 -5.02
CA LEU A 151 8.62 -31.91 -5.98
C LEU A 151 7.43 -31.72 -6.94
N ILE A 152 6.62 -30.68 -6.77
CA ILE A 152 5.53 -30.35 -7.70
C ILE A 152 5.77 -28.90 -8.06
N GLY A 153 5.96 -28.58 -9.35
CA GLY A 153 6.15 -27.20 -9.80
C GLY A 153 5.04 -26.31 -9.26
N ALA A 154 5.30 -25.67 -8.13
CA ALA A 154 4.34 -24.80 -7.49
C ALA A 154 4.37 -23.49 -8.26
N TYR A 155 3.18 -23.02 -8.58
CA TYR A 155 2.98 -21.79 -9.33
C TYR A 155 2.22 -20.83 -8.44
N ILE A 156 2.64 -19.58 -8.45
CA ILE A 156 1.81 -18.45 -8.05
C ILE A 156 0.84 -18.25 -9.22
N PRO A 157 -0.49 -18.33 -9.02
CA PRO A 157 -1.48 -18.08 -10.04
C PRO A 157 -1.47 -16.60 -10.40
N SER A 158 -2.16 -16.26 -11.49
CA SER A 158 -2.36 -14.87 -11.85
C SER A 158 -3.23 -14.17 -10.81
N PHE A 159 -2.95 -12.88 -10.60
CA PHE A 159 -3.70 -12.04 -9.68
C PHE A 159 -3.82 -10.61 -10.18
N CYS A 160 -4.86 -9.92 -9.71
CA CYS A 160 -5.03 -8.48 -9.81
C CYS A 160 -5.44 -7.95 -8.44
N ASN A 161 -4.58 -7.19 -7.77
CA ASN A 161 -4.88 -6.64 -6.46
C ASN A 161 -4.57 -5.15 -6.40
N ALA A 162 -5.51 -4.40 -5.86
CA ALA A 162 -5.38 -2.97 -5.63
C ALA A 162 -5.78 -2.61 -4.21
N ALA A 163 -4.99 -1.79 -3.55
CA ALA A 163 -5.27 -1.25 -2.23
C ALA A 163 -5.04 0.27 -2.23
N GLU A 164 -5.99 0.99 -1.64
CA GLU A 164 -5.90 2.43 -1.41
C GLU A 164 -6.26 2.73 0.04
N ALA A 165 -5.48 3.57 0.70
CA ALA A 165 -5.87 4.13 1.98
C ALA A 165 -5.57 5.63 2.02
N GLY A 166 -6.34 6.34 2.82
CA GLY A 166 -6.14 7.76 2.96
C GLY A 166 -6.96 8.38 4.07
N SER A 167 -6.70 9.65 4.29
CA SER A 167 -7.37 10.45 5.30
C SER A 167 -7.50 11.92 4.89
N SER A 168 -8.49 12.57 5.47
CA SER A 168 -8.77 13.99 5.30
C SER A 168 -9.18 14.59 6.63
N VAL A 169 -8.55 15.70 6.99
CA VAL A 169 -8.88 16.50 8.17
C VAL A 169 -9.08 17.94 7.75
N ASP A 170 -10.23 18.50 8.13
CA ASP A 170 -10.49 19.92 8.14
C ASP A 170 -10.56 20.36 9.61
N MET A 171 -9.66 21.25 10.02
CA MET A 171 -9.51 21.65 11.42
C MET A 171 -9.41 23.17 11.56
N LEU A 172 -10.02 23.68 12.63
CA LEU A 172 -9.85 25.07 13.06
C LEU A 172 -8.66 25.21 14.03
N ASP A 173 -8.37 24.16 14.80
CA ASP A 173 -7.26 24.05 15.74
C ASP A 173 -6.94 22.56 15.95
N GLY A 174 -5.79 22.26 16.53
CA GLY A 174 -5.39 20.91 16.95
C GLY A 174 -4.20 20.35 16.19
N SER A 175 -4.04 19.03 16.28
CA SER A 175 -2.90 18.34 15.68
C SER A 175 -3.30 17.09 14.92
N VAL A 176 -2.60 16.85 13.80
CA VAL A 176 -2.76 15.68 12.96
C VAL A 176 -1.39 15.05 12.77
N THR A 177 -1.30 13.75 12.99
CA THR A 177 -0.14 12.93 12.64
C THR A 177 -0.59 11.84 11.69
N THR A 178 0.16 11.62 10.62
CA THR A 178 -0.03 10.52 9.69
C THR A 178 1.28 9.78 9.48
N SER A 179 1.18 8.47 9.34
CA SER A 179 2.27 7.59 8.91
C SER A 179 1.71 6.68 7.83
N THR A 180 2.39 6.65 6.69
CA THR A 180 1.89 5.99 5.50
C THR A 180 3.04 5.25 4.85
N SER A 181 2.81 4.01 4.45
CA SER A 181 3.85 3.22 3.77
C SER A 181 3.27 2.19 2.82
N ASN A 182 4.07 1.79 1.84
CA ASN A 182 3.80 0.58 1.08
C ASN A 182 5.07 -0.15 0.67
N ARG A 183 4.92 -1.43 0.37
CA ARG A 183 5.96 -2.29 -0.17
C ARG A 183 5.39 -3.10 -1.31
N PHE A 184 6.03 -3.04 -2.47
CA PHE A 184 5.68 -3.86 -3.63
C PHE A 184 6.88 -4.24 -4.51
N ILE A 185 8.04 -3.57 -4.36
CA ILE A 185 9.29 -3.98 -4.99
C ILE A 185 10.10 -4.79 -3.97
N MET A 186 10.35 -6.07 -4.24
CA MET A 186 10.87 -7.03 -3.27
C MET A 186 11.92 -7.96 -3.86
N ALA A 187 12.87 -8.38 -3.02
CA ALA A 187 13.91 -9.35 -3.40
C ALA A 187 13.37 -10.78 -3.55
N GLY A 188 12.14 -11.02 -3.10
CA GLY A 188 11.42 -12.29 -3.18
C GLY A 188 9.94 -12.06 -2.87
N GLY A 189 9.11 -13.03 -3.28
CA GLY A 189 7.65 -12.95 -3.21
C GLY A 189 7.05 -13.09 -1.81
N ASP A 190 7.83 -13.59 -0.86
CA ASP A 190 7.47 -13.67 0.56
C ASP A 190 8.37 -12.70 1.33
N PRO A 191 7.91 -11.44 1.51
CA PRO A 191 6.82 -11.18 2.46
C PRO A 191 5.52 -10.58 1.90
N GLY A 192 5.33 -10.54 0.58
CA GLY A 192 4.11 -10.00 -0.05
C GLY A 192 3.98 -8.46 -0.03
N VAL A 193 3.02 -7.95 -0.79
CA VAL A 193 2.70 -6.52 -0.89
C VAL A 193 2.01 -6.06 0.40
N VAL A 194 2.38 -4.86 0.86
CA VAL A 194 1.80 -4.23 2.05
C VAL A 194 1.46 -2.78 1.76
N LEU A 195 0.36 -2.31 2.34
CA LEU A 195 0.01 -0.90 2.41
C LEU A 195 -0.50 -0.58 3.82
N ASP A 196 0.11 0.43 4.43
CA ASP A 196 -0.25 0.94 5.75
C ASP A 196 -0.62 2.42 5.64
N HIS A 197 -1.67 2.80 6.37
CA HIS A 197 -1.98 4.19 6.64
C HIS A 197 -2.49 4.35 8.06
N HIS A 198 -1.81 5.16 8.85
CA HIS A 198 -2.19 5.53 10.20
C HIS A 198 -2.51 7.02 10.23
N ILE A 199 -3.64 7.38 10.82
CA ILE A 199 -3.97 8.75 11.16
C ILE A 199 -4.31 8.87 12.63
N ARG A 200 -3.79 9.93 13.24
CA ARG A 200 -4.17 10.38 14.58
C ARG A 200 -4.46 11.87 14.56
N VAL A 201 -5.67 12.25 14.96
CA VAL A 201 -6.11 13.62 15.19
C VAL A 201 -6.35 13.82 16.67
N VAL A 202 -5.85 14.92 17.23
CA VAL A 202 -5.98 15.25 18.65
C VAL A 202 -6.43 16.68 18.83
N ASP A 203 -7.42 16.86 19.71
CA ASP A 203 -7.94 18.15 20.19
C ASP A 203 -8.30 19.13 19.05
N THR A 204 -9.15 18.66 18.14
CA THR A 204 -9.59 19.44 16.98
C THR A 204 -11.07 19.81 17.05
N LEU A 205 -11.41 21.00 16.56
CA LEU A 205 -12.77 21.32 16.13
C LEU A 205 -12.81 21.30 14.60
N GLY A 206 -13.63 20.42 14.04
CA GLY A 206 -13.76 20.26 12.60
C GLY A 206 -14.17 18.84 12.23
N LYS A 207 -13.67 18.35 11.10
CA LYS A 207 -14.01 17.04 10.54
C LYS A 207 -12.76 16.23 10.30
N ALA A 208 -12.79 14.96 10.71
CA ALA A 208 -11.78 13.98 10.35
C ALA A 208 -12.43 12.79 9.65
N SER A 209 -11.77 12.26 8.64
CA SER A 209 -12.20 11.05 7.94
C SER A 209 -11.02 10.23 7.45
N ALA A 210 -11.21 8.93 7.37
CA ALA A 210 -10.22 7.99 6.87
C ALA A 210 -10.89 6.81 6.19
N PHE A 211 -10.25 6.27 5.17
CA PHE A 211 -10.78 5.17 4.36
C PHE A 211 -9.71 4.14 4.00
N LEU A 212 -10.18 2.91 3.80
CA LEU A 212 -9.44 1.81 3.19
C LEU A 212 -10.33 1.19 2.11
N GLU A 213 -9.80 1.06 0.91
CA GLU A 213 -10.42 0.36 -0.21
C GLU A 213 -9.46 -0.71 -0.72
N VAL A 214 -9.95 -1.94 -0.85
CA VAL A 214 -9.15 -3.06 -1.36
C VAL A 214 -9.99 -3.87 -2.32
N ASN A 215 -9.44 -4.18 -3.47
CA ASN A 215 -10.05 -5.07 -4.44
C ASN A 215 -9.04 -6.13 -4.83
N GLY A 216 -9.47 -7.39 -4.87
CA GLY A 216 -8.61 -8.48 -5.28
C GLY A 216 -9.33 -9.48 -6.16
N LEU A 217 -8.54 -10.05 -7.06
CA LEU A 217 -8.92 -11.11 -7.99
C LEU A 217 -7.78 -12.10 -8.06
N GLU A 218 -8.06 -13.37 -7.84
CA GLU A 218 -7.07 -14.45 -7.93
C GLU A 218 -7.61 -15.59 -8.78
N ASP A 219 -6.73 -16.15 -9.61
CA ASP A 219 -6.96 -17.42 -10.29
C ASP A 219 -6.55 -18.59 -9.37
N ARG A 220 -7.01 -19.80 -9.69
CA ARG A 220 -6.58 -21.06 -9.07
C ARG A 220 -5.81 -21.94 -10.05
N SER A 221 -5.72 -21.55 -11.32
CA SER A 221 -5.11 -22.37 -12.35
C SER A 221 -3.61 -22.56 -12.06
N THR A 222 -3.23 -23.82 -11.83
CA THR A 222 -1.84 -24.25 -12.00
C THR A 222 -1.68 -24.48 -13.50
N TYR A 223 -1.06 -23.55 -14.21
CA TYR A 223 -0.94 -23.64 -15.67
C TYR A 223 -0.48 -25.04 -16.11
N SER A 224 -1.36 -25.76 -16.80
CA SER A 224 -0.97 -26.88 -17.65
C SER A 224 -0.82 -26.31 -19.06
N PRO A 225 0.33 -26.45 -19.74
CA PRO A 225 0.49 -26.00 -21.13
C PRO A 225 -0.43 -26.71 -22.14
N SER A 226 -1.27 -27.64 -21.68
CA SER A 226 -2.33 -28.28 -22.45
C SER A 226 -3.73 -27.67 -22.25
N ASP A 227 -3.92 -26.78 -21.27
CA ASP A 227 -5.20 -26.10 -21.05
C ASP A 227 -5.20 -24.79 -21.84
N GLU A 228 -6.03 -24.73 -22.88
CA GLU A 228 -6.37 -23.50 -23.61
C GLU A 228 -7.35 -22.60 -22.81
N ASP A 229 -7.63 -22.94 -21.55
CA ASP A 229 -8.57 -22.22 -20.72
C ASP A 229 -7.98 -20.88 -20.28
N MET A 230 -8.73 -19.81 -20.59
CA MET A 230 -8.45 -18.45 -20.14
C MET A 230 -8.34 -18.41 -18.60
N PRO A 231 -7.45 -17.58 -18.02
CA PRO A 231 -7.41 -17.37 -16.58
C PRO A 231 -8.81 -16.96 -16.09
N ALA A 232 -9.34 -17.71 -15.12
CA ALA A 232 -10.66 -17.50 -14.56
C ALA A 232 -10.51 -17.00 -13.12
N ALA A 233 -11.37 -16.07 -12.70
CA ALA A 233 -11.38 -15.64 -11.30
C ALA A 233 -11.94 -16.77 -10.41
N PHE A 234 -11.10 -17.31 -9.53
CA PHE A 234 -11.51 -18.26 -8.50
C PHE A 234 -11.73 -17.62 -7.15
N GLU A 235 -11.07 -16.50 -6.88
CA GLU A 235 -11.35 -15.62 -5.76
C GLU A 235 -11.59 -14.20 -6.25
N LYS A 236 -12.61 -13.55 -5.67
CA LYS A 236 -12.84 -12.12 -5.82
C LYS A 236 -13.25 -11.58 -4.46
N PHE A 237 -12.56 -10.53 -4.01
CA PHE A 237 -12.99 -9.80 -2.83
C PHE A 237 -12.94 -8.29 -3.08
N SER A 238 -13.77 -7.58 -2.32
CA SER A 238 -13.80 -6.13 -2.31
C SER A 238 -14.16 -5.67 -0.90
N LEU A 239 -13.33 -4.77 -0.37
CA LEU A 239 -13.51 -4.12 0.91
C LEU A 239 -13.54 -2.62 0.67
N ARG A 240 -14.52 -1.96 1.27
CA ARG A 240 -14.53 -0.51 1.38
C ARG A 240 -14.98 -0.12 2.77
N GLU A 241 -14.09 0.52 3.51
CA GLU A 241 -14.35 1.00 4.85
C GLU A 241 -14.11 2.50 4.92
N VAL A 242 -15.07 3.25 5.46
CA VAL A 242 -14.95 4.69 5.67
C VAL A 242 -15.38 5.02 7.10
N THR A 243 -14.57 5.81 7.80
CA THR A 243 -14.91 6.33 9.13
C THR A 243 -14.79 7.84 9.12
N SER A 244 -15.78 8.53 9.69
CA SER A 244 -15.76 10.00 9.79
C SER A 244 -16.34 10.48 11.11
N VAL A 245 -15.81 11.58 11.61
CA VAL A 245 -16.30 12.31 12.78
C VAL A 245 -16.31 13.81 12.48
N ASP A 246 -17.28 14.53 13.06
CA ASP A 246 -17.47 15.98 12.89
C ASP A 246 -17.82 16.61 14.25
N GLY A 247 -17.38 17.84 14.46
CA GLY A 247 -17.56 18.62 15.68
C GLY A 247 -16.29 18.66 16.55
N VAL A 248 -16.48 18.56 17.87
CA VAL A 248 -15.36 18.54 18.83
C VAL A 248 -14.78 17.13 18.88
N ILE A 249 -13.56 16.98 18.40
CA ILE A 249 -12.81 15.73 18.29
C ILE A 249 -11.71 15.75 19.36
N GLY A 250 -11.88 14.97 20.43
CA GLY A 250 -10.80 14.76 21.40
C GLY A 250 -9.69 13.90 20.80
N VAL A 251 -10.05 12.72 20.28
CA VAL A 251 -9.13 11.83 19.55
C VAL A 251 -9.88 11.14 18.41
N PHE A 252 -9.28 11.14 17.23
CA PHE A 252 -9.62 10.23 16.13
C PHE A 252 -8.35 9.48 15.74
N ASP A 253 -8.31 8.18 16.00
CA ASP A 253 -7.14 7.33 15.78
C ASP A 253 -7.58 6.12 14.95
N LYS A 254 -7.01 5.96 13.75
CA LYS A 254 -7.36 4.86 12.85
C LYS A 254 -6.11 4.34 12.14
N PHE A 255 -5.86 3.05 12.32
CA PHE A 255 -4.86 2.29 11.57
C PHE A 255 -5.55 1.47 10.48
N MET A 256 -5.03 1.53 9.27
CA MET A 256 -5.49 0.79 8.09
C MET A 256 -4.30 0.02 7.54
N HIS A 257 -4.51 -1.26 7.28
CA HIS A 257 -3.48 -2.20 6.88
C HIS A 257 -4.03 -3.15 5.83
N TYR A 258 -3.29 -3.31 4.75
CA TYR A 258 -3.46 -4.32 3.73
C TYR A 258 -2.16 -5.12 3.61
N GLU A 259 -2.29 -6.43 3.52
CA GLU A 259 -1.19 -7.36 3.30
C GLU A 259 -1.69 -8.49 2.40
N SER A 260 -0.93 -8.76 1.35
CA SER A 260 -1.20 -9.85 0.41
C SER A 260 -0.19 -10.97 0.57
N SER A 261 0.19 -11.32 1.81
CA SER A 261 1.20 -12.35 2.08
C SER A 261 0.59 -13.72 2.34
N SER A 262 1.38 -14.76 2.11
CA SER A 262 1.10 -16.10 2.65
C SER A 262 1.60 -16.15 4.10
N LYS A 263 0.73 -16.58 5.03
CA LYS A 263 1.15 -16.74 6.42
C LYS A 263 2.18 -17.86 6.53
N ARG A 264 3.38 -17.54 7.02
CA ARG A 264 4.41 -18.51 7.42
C ARG A 264 3.99 -19.37 8.60
#